data_AF-A0A522UIN7-F1
#
_entry.id   AF-A0A522UIN7-F1
#
_cell.length_a   1.000
_cell.length_b   1.000
_cell.length_c   1.000
_cell.angle_alpha   90.00
_cell.angle_beta   90.00
_cell.angle_gamma   90.00
#
_symmetry.space_group_name_H-M   'P 1'
#
loop_
_entity.id
_entity.type
_entity.pdbx_description
1 polymer ?
#
loop_
_entity_poly.entity_id
_entity_poly.type
_entity_poly.pdbx_seq_one_letter_code
_entity_poly.pdbx_strand_id
1 'polypeptide(L)'
;MNMWHHRPAHLFLPNQLYRVTAGTHHKEHFFRSDDRLRLLQETFFACIRRSGWELQSWAIFSNHYHFIAQAPVQAETLKPMLQRLHSLTAREINRLDQTAGRKVWFQYWDTCLTYEKSYLARLHYVNHNPVHHGLVAVATQYPFCSAAWFAERAEPTFRRKVESFTCNHITVVDDFEGLSQQAAVEQSASKLAHSTTGA
;
A
#
# COMPACT_ATOMS: atom_id res chain seq x y z
N MET A 1 13.27 -27.37 -21.85
CA MET A 1 12.03 -26.57 -21.85
C MET A 1 12.24 -25.37 -20.94
N ASN A 2 12.62 -24.23 -21.52
CA ASN A 2 12.89 -22.99 -20.79
C ASN A 2 11.63 -22.13 -20.75
N MET A 3 10.94 -22.04 -19.61
CA MET A 3 10.00 -20.98 -19.24
C MET A 3 9.94 -21.03 -17.69
N TRP A 4 10.24 -20.02 -16.89
CA TRP A 4 9.65 -18.68 -16.80
C TRP A 4 10.58 -17.81 -15.94
N HIS A 5 11.06 -16.66 -16.43
CA HIS A 5 11.96 -15.80 -15.63
C HIS A 5 11.35 -14.48 -15.14
N HIS A 6 10.14 -14.06 -15.56
CA HIS A 6 9.67 -12.70 -15.23
C HIS A 6 8.20 -12.55 -14.82
N ARG A 7 7.43 -13.64 -14.64
CA ARG A 7 6.04 -13.58 -14.15
C ARG A 7 5.68 -14.88 -13.40
N PRO A 8 5.71 -14.91 -12.06
CA PRO A 8 5.22 -16.04 -11.28
C PRO A 8 3.76 -16.36 -11.65
N ALA A 9 3.40 -17.64 -11.69
CA ALA A 9 1.99 -18.02 -11.85
C ALA A 9 1.20 -17.59 -10.61
N HIS A 10 0.16 -16.79 -10.81
CA HIS A 10 -0.74 -16.36 -9.75
C HIS A 10 -1.76 -17.48 -9.47
N LEU A 11 -1.44 -18.33 -8.49
CA LEU A 11 -2.26 -19.48 -8.09
C LEU A 11 -3.08 -19.13 -6.85
N PHE A 12 -4.38 -18.99 -7.02
CA PHE A 12 -5.31 -18.60 -5.96
C PHE A 12 -6.07 -19.80 -5.40
N LEU A 13 -6.03 -19.94 -4.07
CA LEU A 13 -6.73 -20.96 -3.31
C LEU A 13 -7.85 -20.30 -2.49
N PRO A 14 -9.06 -20.87 -2.50
CA PRO A 14 -10.17 -20.41 -1.67
C PRO A 14 -9.81 -20.33 -0.19
N ASN A 15 -10.33 -19.32 0.51
CA ASN A 15 -10.21 -19.12 1.97
C ASN A 15 -8.78 -18.96 2.52
N GLN A 16 -7.77 -18.82 1.65
CA GLN A 16 -6.39 -18.59 2.06
C GLN A 16 -6.05 -17.10 2.20
N LEU A 17 -5.07 -16.81 3.05
CA LEU A 17 -4.55 -15.46 3.25
C LEU A 17 -3.49 -15.15 2.21
N TYR A 18 -3.59 -13.99 1.58
CA TYR A 18 -2.59 -13.50 0.63
C TYR A 18 -2.01 -12.19 1.12
N ARG A 19 -0.69 -12.05 1.05
CA ARG A 19 -0.03 -10.76 1.02
C ARG A 19 0.03 -10.30 -0.43
N VAL A 20 -0.31 -9.04 -0.69
CA VAL A 20 -0.20 -8.40 -2.00
C VAL A 20 0.60 -7.12 -1.87
N THR A 21 1.43 -6.84 -2.87
CA THR A 21 2.21 -5.60 -3.00
C THR A 21 2.11 -5.13 -4.44
N ALA A 22 1.81 -3.85 -4.67
CA ALA A 22 1.85 -3.28 -6.02
C ALA A 22 2.58 -1.95 -6.02
N GLY A 23 3.39 -1.73 -7.05
CA GLY A 23 4.18 -0.52 -7.21
C GLY A 23 3.80 0.26 -8.47
N THR A 24 4.02 1.57 -8.42
CA THR A 24 3.94 2.45 -9.57
C THR A 24 5.08 2.18 -10.56
N HIS A 25 4.88 2.61 -11.79
CA HIS A 25 5.89 2.54 -12.83
C HIS A 25 7.15 3.31 -12.43
N HIS A 26 8.33 2.69 -12.53
CA HIS A 26 9.61 3.26 -12.09
C HIS A 26 9.63 3.79 -10.64
N LYS A 27 8.73 3.29 -9.78
CA LYS A 27 8.59 3.76 -8.38
C LYS A 27 8.27 5.25 -8.26
N GLU A 28 7.72 5.84 -9.32
CA GLU A 28 7.31 7.24 -9.37
C GLU A 28 6.24 7.55 -8.33
N HIS A 29 6.38 8.71 -7.66
CA HIS A 29 5.49 9.15 -6.60
C HIS A 29 4.21 9.82 -7.16
N PHE A 30 3.42 9.04 -7.89
CA PHE A 30 2.18 9.55 -8.50
C PHE A 30 1.11 9.95 -7.47
N PHE A 31 1.17 9.39 -6.26
CA PHE A 31 0.27 9.70 -5.14
C PHE A 31 0.98 10.55 -4.06
N ARG A 32 1.69 11.60 -4.48
CA ARG A 32 2.52 12.48 -3.64
C ARG A 32 1.80 13.49 -2.71
N SER A 33 0.47 13.44 -2.62
CA SER A 33 -0.29 14.32 -1.73
C SER A 33 -1.40 13.55 -1.03
N ASP A 34 -1.85 14.05 0.11
CA ASP A 34 -2.91 13.44 0.91
C ASP A 34 -4.20 13.25 0.11
N ASP A 35 -4.57 14.19 -0.77
CA ASP A 35 -5.74 14.06 -1.65
C ASP A 35 -5.59 12.89 -2.63
N ARG A 36 -4.38 12.69 -3.17
CA ARG A 36 -4.11 11.57 -4.09
C ARG A 36 -4.06 10.24 -3.34
N LEU A 37 -3.49 10.21 -2.14
CA LEU A 37 -3.50 9.04 -1.28
C LEU A 37 -4.94 8.67 -0.87
N ARG A 38 -5.76 9.66 -0.56
CA ARG A 38 -7.19 9.48 -0.26
C ARG A 38 -7.95 8.92 -1.46
N LEU A 39 -7.73 9.48 -2.65
CA LEU A 39 -8.27 8.94 -3.90
C LEU A 39 -7.91 7.45 -4.09
N LEU A 40 -6.64 7.10 -3.86
CA LEU A 40 -6.18 5.71 -3.96
C LEU A 40 -6.84 4.83 -2.90
N GLN A 41 -6.89 5.27 -1.64
CA GLN A 41 -7.47 4.55 -0.51
C GLN A 41 -8.97 4.30 -0.69
N GLU A 42 -9.74 5.31 -1.08
CA GLU A 42 -11.18 5.18 -1.31
C GLU A 42 -11.48 4.23 -2.47
N THR A 43 -10.72 4.36 -3.58
CA THR A 43 -10.83 3.45 -4.72
C THR A 43 -10.44 2.01 -4.34
N PHE A 44 -9.38 1.86 -3.54
CA PHE A 44 -8.92 0.58 -3.00
C PHE A 44 -10.01 -0.10 -2.18
N PHE A 45 -10.58 0.58 -1.18
CA PHE A 45 -11.66 0.01 -0.35
C PHE A 45 -12.93 -0.30 -1.15
N ALA A 46 -13.26 0.52 -2.16
CA ALA A 46 -14.39 0.24 -3.05
C ALA A 46 -14.16 -1.03 -3.89
N CYS A 47 -12.94 -1.24 -4.39
CA CYS A 47 -12.57 -2.44 -5.14
C CYS A 47 -12.55 -3.70 -4.26
N ILE A 48 -11.95 -3.63 -3.06
CA ILE A 48 -11.88 -4.76 -2.12
C ILE A 48 -13.30 -5.21 -1.68
N ARG A 49 -14.17 -4.27 -1.31
CA ARG A 49 -15.56 -4.60 -0.91
C ARG A 49 -16.33 -5.30 -2.03
N ARG A 50 -16.06 -4.94 -3.30
CA ARG A 50 -16.72 -5.55 -4.46
C ARG A 50 -16.18 -6.92 -4.83
N SER A 51 -14.94 -7.25 -4.44
CA SER A 51 -14.33 -8.54 -4.77
C SER A 51 -14.65 -9.64 -3.77
N GLY A 52 -15.23 -9.31 -2.61
CA GLY A 52 -15.48 -10.28 -1.53
C GLY A 52 -14.24 -10.67 -0.74
N TRP A 53 -13.11 -9.99 -0.96
CA TRP A 53 -11.88 -10.21 -0.21
C TRP A 53 -11.99 -9.59 1.18
N GLU A 54 -11.67 -10.36 2.22
CA GLU A 54 -11.72 -9.88 3.59
C GLU A 54 -10.37 -9.26 3.99
N LEU A 55 -10.35 -7.94 4.12
CA LEU A 55 -9.13 -7.19 4.39
C LEU A 55 -8.69 -7.32 5.85
N GLN A 56 -7.44 -7.72 6.07
CA GLN A 56 -6.85 -7.94 7.39
C GLN A 56 -5.87 -6.82 7.79
N SER A 57 -5.13 -6.27 6.82
CA SER A 57 -4.19 -5.16 7.03
C SER A 57 -3.84 -4.48 5.71
N TRP A 58 -3.51 -3.18 5.73
CA TRP A 58 -3.07 -2.41 4.56
C TRP A 58 -2.11 -1.28 4.93
N ALA A 59 -1.29 -0.86 3.98
CA ALA A 59 -0.53 0.38 4.02
C ALA A 59 -0.37 0.93 2.60
N ILE A 60 -0.71 2.21 2.40
CA ILE A 60 -0.74 2.86 1.09
C ILE A 60 0.24 4.04 1.10
N PHE A 61 1.08 4.12 0.08
CA PHE A 61 2.13 5.12 -0.07
C PHE A 61 2.06 5.79 -1.43
N SER A 62 2.93 6.79 -1.61
CA SER A 62 2.93 7.64 -2.80
C SER A 62 3.32 6.92 -4.09
N ASN A 63 3.99 5.77 -4.00
CA ASN A 63 4.46 4.96 -5.13
C ASN A 63 4.18 3.45 -5.00
N HIS A 64 3.59 2.98 -3.91
CA HIS A 64 3.23 1.56 -3.74
C HIS A 64 2.18 1.36 -2.66
N TYR A 65 1.67 0.15 -2.52
CA TYR A 65 0.86 -0.26 -1.38
C TYR A 65 1.07 -1.74 -1.05
N HIS A 66 0.76 -2.10 0.19
CA HIS A 66 0.62 -3.48 0.65
C HIS A 66 -0.77 -3.73 1.21
N PHE A 67 -1.23 -4.98 1.10
CA PHE A 67 -2.31 -5.46 1.93
C PHE A 67 -2.19 -6.96 2.22
N ILE A 68 -2.87 -7.38 3.27
CA ILE A 68 -3.15 -8.77 3.58
C ILE A 68 -4.66 -8.94 3.56
N ALA A 69 -5.15 -9.92 2.83
CA ALA A 69 -6.57 -10.23 2.78
C ALA A 69 -6.81 -11.72 2.63
N GLN A 70 -7.93 -12.19 3.16
CA GLN A 70 -8.40 -13.55 2.95
C GLN A 70 -9.18 -13.63 1.64
N ALA A 71 -8.86 -14.65 0.85
CA ALA A 71 -9.51 -14.92 -0.41
C ALA A 71 -10.95 -15.41 -0.18
N PRO A 72 -11.93 -14.96 -0.99
CA PRO A 72 -13.26 -15.57 -1.02
C PRO A 72 -13.18 -16.98 -1.65
N VAL A 73 -14.34 -17.63 -1.78
CA VAL A 73 -14.45 -18.89 -2.55
C VAL A 73 -13.91 -18.71 -3.98
N GLN A 74 -14.26 -17.59 -4.63
CA GLN A 74 -13.77 -17.22 -5.95
C GLN A 74 -12.46 -16.42 -5.86
N ALA A 75 -11.38 -17.08 -5.43
CA ALA A 75 -10.09 -16.43 -5.18
C ALA A 75 -9.47 -15.80 -6.46
N GLU A 76 -9.86 -16.23 -7.65
CA GLU A 76 -9.48 -15.65 -8.94
C GLU A 76 -9.92 -14.19 -9.13
N THR A 77 -10.80 -13.68 -8.28
CA THR A 77 -11.28 -12.28 -8.27
C THR A 77 -10.18 -11.26 -7.93
N LEU A 78 -9.02 -11.68 -7.42
CA LEU A 78 -7.92 -10.76 -7.10
C LEU A 78 -7.45 -9.97 -8.33
N LYS A 79 -7.17 -10.67 -9.43
CA LYS A 79 -6.66 -10.06 -10.66
C LYS A 79 -7.61 -9.00 -11.23
N PRO A 80 -8.90 -9.27 -11.48
CA PRO A 80 -9.82 -8.24 -11.99
C PRO A 80 -10.03 -7.10 -10.99
N MET A 81 -9.98 -7.36 -9.67
CA MET A 81 -10.04 -6.32 -8.64
C MET A 81 -8.86 -5.35 -8.76
N LEU A 82 -7.63 -5.87 -8.84
CA LEU A 82 -6.41 -5.07 -8.98
C LEU A 82 -6.37 -4.32 -10.32
N GLN A 83 -6.76 -4.98 -11.42
CA GLN A 83 -6.87 -4.34 -12.73
C GLN A 83 -7.83 -3.14 -12.69
N ARG A 84 -8.97 -3.29 -12.03
CA ARG A 84 -9.94 -2.20 -11.86
C ARG A 84 -9.37 -1.07 -11.02
N LEU A 85 -8.78 -1.39 -9.87
CA LEU A 85 -8.13 -0.40 -9.00
C LEU A 85 -7.08 0.41 -9.77
N HIS A 86 -6.17 -0.28 -10.46
CA HIS A 86 -5.09 0.34 -11.22
C HIS A 86 -5.62 1.19 -12.37
N SER A 87 -6.63 0.72 -13.09
CA SER A 87 -7.23 1.46 -14.20
C SER A 87 -7.93 2.75 -13.76
N LEU A 88 -8.75 2.67 -12.70
CA LEU A 88 -9.49 3.82 -12.18
C LEU A 88 -8.54 4.91 -11.65
N THR A 89 -7.55 4.51 -10.85
CA THR A 89 -6.59 5.44 -10.26
C THR A 89 -5.63 6.00 -11.29
N ALA A 90 -5.14 5.19 -12.24
CA ALA A 90 -4.29 5.68 -13.33
C ALA A 90 -5.00 6.72 -14.19
N ARG A 91 -6.28 6.49 -14.53
CA ARG A 91 -7.09 7.45 -15.30
C ARG A 91 -7.21 8.78 -14.57
N GLU A 92 -7.49 8.74 -13.27
CA GLU A 92 -7.68 9.96 -12.50
C GLU A 92 -6.37 10.73 -12.28
N ILE A 93 -5.27 10.03 -11.98
CA ILE A 93 -3.94 10.63 -11.89
C ILE A 93 -3.53 11.27 -13.22
N ASN A 94 -3.73 10.58 -14.35
CA ASN A 94 -3.41 11.13 -15.67
C ASN A 94 -4.29 12.34 -16.02
N ARG A 95 -5.55 12.38 -15.56
CA ARG A 95 -6.43 13.53 -15.71
C ARG A 95 -5.92 14.73 -14.90
N LEU A 96 -5.56 14.51 -13.63
CA LEU A 96 -5.02 15.54 -12.74
C LEU A 96 -3.68 16.09 -13.24
N ASP A 97 -2.84 15.24 -13.84
CA ASP A 97 -1.52 15.60 -14.38
C ASP A 97 -1.56 16.01 -15.86
N GLN A 98 -2.74 16.07 -16.50
CA GLN A 98 -2.90 16.35 -17.92
C GLN A 98 -2.01 15.49 -18.85
N THR A 99 -1.69 14.26 -18.41
CA THR A 99 -0.76 13.35 -19.10
C THR A 99 -1.49 12.09 -19.56
N ALA A 100 -2.39 12.22 -20.53
CA ALA A 100 -3.15 11.08 -21.04
C ALA A 100 -2.23 9.96 -21.56
N GLY A 101 -2.57 8.71 -21.25
CA GLY A 101 -1.83 7.52 -21.74
C GLY A 101 -0.56 7.17 -20.95
N ARG A 102 -0.11 7.98 -19.99
CA ARG A 102 1.04 7.64 -19.14
C ARG A 102 0.74 6.39 -18.30
N LYS A 103 1.71 5.48 -18.25
CA LYS A 103 1.66 4.29 -17.41
C LYS A 103 1.91 4.67 -15.95
N VAL A 104 0.90 4.46 -15.10
CA VAL A 104 0.98 4.77 -13.66
C VAL A 104 1.44 3.56 -12.84
N TRP A 105 0.93 2.37 -13.16
CA TRP A 105 1.21 1.13 -12.41
C TRP A 105 2.17 0.21 -13.16
N PHE A 106 3.01 -0.52 -12.42
CA PHE A 106 3.92 -1.52 -13.00
C PHE A 106 3.33 -2.93 -12.96
N GLN A 107 3.49 -3.60 -11.82
CA GLN A 107 3.07 -4.97 -11.54
C GLN A 107 2.70 -5.08 -10.06
N TYR A 108 1.98 -6.15 -9.73
CA TYR A 108 1.78 -6.59 -8.36
C TYR A 108 2.46 -7.94 -8.15
N TRP A 109 2.78 -8.22 -6.89
CA TRP A 109 3.23 -9.50 -6.40
C TRP A 109 2.28 -9.96 -5.31
N ASP A 110 1.92 -11.23 -5.34
CA ASP A 110 1.18 -11.88 -4.26
C ASP A 110 1.97 -13.06 -3.67
N THR A 111 1.62 -13.42 -2.45
CA THR A 111 2.16 -14.59 -1.77
C THR A 111 1.06 -15.19 -0.90
N CYS A 112 0.73 -16.45 -1.15
CA CYS A 112 -0.14 -17.24 -0.27
C CYS A 112 0.59 -17.48 1.06
N LEU A 113 -0.05 -17.09 2.17
CA LEU A 113 0.48 -17.23 3.53
C LEU A 113 -0.03 -18.55 4.11
N THR A 114 0.82 -19.58 4.05
CA THR A 114 0.47 -20.95 4.47
C THR A 114 0.83 -21.26 5.93
N TYR A 115 1.60 -20.41 6.60
CA TYR A 115 2.05 -20.61 7.97
C TYR A 115 1.62 -19.44 8.88
N GLU A 116 1.07 -19.76 10.05
CA GLU A 116 0.57 -18.76 11.01
C GLU A 116 1.66 -17.74 11.39
N LYS A 117 2.89 -18.20 11.67
CA LYS A 117 4.01 -17.30 12.00
C LYS A 117 4.32 -16.31 10.88
N SER A 118 4.23 -16.76 9.61
CA SER A 118 4.42 -15.88 8.46
C SER A 118 3.31 -14.84 8.39
N TYR A 119 2.07 -15.25 8.62
CA TYR A 119 0.92 -14.35 8.67
C TYR A 119 1.07 -13.26 9.73
N LEU A 120 1.37 -13.64 10.98
CA LEU A 120 1.52 -12.69 12.09
C LEU A 120 2.68 -11.72 11.86
N ALA A 121 3.81 -12.21 11.36
CA ALA A 121 4.94 -11.37 10.99
C ALA A 121 4.57 -10.37 9.88
N ARG A 122 3.79 -10.79 8.87
CA ARG A 122 3.34 -9.89 7.79
C ARG A 122 2.29 -8.89 8.25
N LEU A 123 1.38 -9.25 9.15
CA LEU A 123 0.46 -8.30 9.76
C LEU A 123 1.21 -7.19 10.50
N HIS A 124 2.20 -7.58 11.31
CA HIS A 124 3.03 -6.61 12.01
C HIS A 124 3.77 -5.71 11.02
N TYR A 125 4.41 -6.31 10.02
CA TYR A 125 5.13 -5.57 8.97
C TYR A 125 4.24 -4.54 8.28
N VAL A 126 3.07 -4.92 7.76
CA VAL A 126 2.21 -4.01 7.00
C VAL A 126 1.72 -2.86 7.88
N ASN A 127 1.32 -3.14 9.13
CA ASN A 127 0.93 -2.08 10.07
C ASN A 127 2.10 -1.16 10.42
N HIS A 128 3.31 -1.69 10.56
CA HIS A 128 4.49 -0.93 10.99
C HIS A 128 5.27 -0.31 9.82
N ASN A 129 4.90 -0.61 8.57
CA ASN A 129 5.62 -0.18 7.39
C ASN A 129 5.79 1.36 7.27
N PRO A 130 4.82 2.20 7.66
CA PRO A 130 5.04 3.65 7.70
C PRO A 130 6.18 4.10 8.63
N VAL A 131 6.42 3.37 9.72
CA VAL A 131 7.55 3.62 10.63
C VAL A 131 8.85 3.12 10.01
N HIS A 132 8.82 1.93 9.40
CA HIS A 132 9.96 1.38 8.67
C HIS A 132 10.45 2.32 7.56
N HIS A 133 9.53 3.01 6.89
CA HIS A 133 9.79 4.01 5.85
C HIS A 133 10.07 5.42 6.41
N GLY A 134 10.10 5.60 7.73
CA GLY A 134 10.42 6.88 8.37
C GLY A 134 9.36 7.98 8.21
N LEU A 135 8.13 7.64 7.82
CA LEU A 135 7.05 8.62 7.61
C LEU A 135 6.43 9.12 8.91
N VAL A 136 6.41 8.28 9.94
CA VAL A 136 5.88 8.57 11.27
C VAL A 136 6.70 7.84 12.33
N ALA A 137 6.75 8.40 13.54
CA ALA A 137 7.38 7.73 14.68
C ALA A 137 6.50 6.61 15.26
N VAL A 138 5.18 6.75 15.15
CA VAL A 138 4.20 5.78 15.65
C VAL A 138 3.27 5.38 14.53
N ALA A 139 3.15 4.09 14.25
CA ALA A 139 2.38 3.56 13.12
C ALA A 139 0.93 4.05 13.07
N THR A 140 0.26 4.17 14.23
CA THR A 140 -1.13 4.63 14.35
C THR A 140 -1.33 6.10 13.95
N GLN A 141 -0.25 6.87 13.73
CA GLN A 141 -0.31 8.25 13.27
C GLN A 141 -0.37 8.37 11.74
N TYR A 142 -0.10 7.29 11.00
CA TYR A 142 -0.16 7.33 9.54
C TYR A 142 -1.58 7.00 9.04
N PRO A 143 -2.30 7.95 8.43
CA PRO A 143 -3.73 7.81 8.14
C PRO A 143 -4.04 6.83 7.00
N PHE A 144 -3.04 6.51 6.17
CA PHE A 144 -3.20 5.65 5.00
C PHE A 144 -2.75 4.20 5.25
N CYS A 145 -2.73 3.76 6.52
CA CYS A 145 -2.52 2.36 6.90
C CYS A 145 -3.54 1.85 7.91
N SER A 146 -3.54 0.55 8.14
CA SER A 146 -4.44 -0.13 9.08
C SER A 146 -4.03 -0.03 10.54
N ALA A 147 -2.88 0.57 10.88
CA ALA A 147 -2.34 0.47 12.25
C ALA A 147 -3.32 0.99 13.32
N ALA A 148 -3.96 2.14 13.09
CA ALA A 148 -4.96 2.70 14.01
C ALA A 148 -6.20 1.80 14.11
N TRP A 149 -6.73 1.36 12.96
CA TRP A 149 -7.87 0.44 12.90
C TRP A 149 -7.56 -0.89 13.60
N PHE A 150 -6.37 -1.44 13.38
CA PHE A 150 -5.91 -2.69 13.99
C PHE A 150 -5.77 -2.54 15.51
N ALA A 151 -5.20 -1.42 15.96
CA ALA A 151 -5.07 -1.11 17.38
C ALA A 151 -6.42 -1.01 18.11
N GLU A 152 -7.45 -0.53 17.42
CA GLU A 152 -8.81 -0.34 17.95
C GLU A 152 -9.66 -1.63 17.88
N ARG A 153 -9.56 -2.39 16.79
CA ARG A 153 -10.49 -3.49 16.48
C ARG A 153 -9.96 -4.88 16.82
N ALA A 154 -8.64 -5.06 16.88
CA ALA A 154 -8.07 -6.38 17.16
C ALA A 154 -8.32 -6.78 18.61
N GLU A 155 -8.59 -8.08 18.83
CA GLU A 155 -8.65 -8.63 20.18
C GLU A 155 -7.30 -8.41 20.90
N PRO A 156 -7.28 -7.97 22.18
CA PRO A 156 -6.06 -7.59 22.87
C PRO A 156 -4.94 -8.65 22.91
N THR A 157 -5.26 -9.93 23.10
CA THR A 157 -4.24 -11.01 23.07
C THR A 157 -3.69 -11.22 21.67
N PHE A 158 -4.54 -11.18 20.65
CA PHE A 158 -4.13 -11.28 19.24
C PHE A 158 -3.24 -10.10 18.83
N ARG A 159 -3.62 -8.88 19.23
CA ARG A 159 -2.82 -7.67 18.98
C ARG A 159 -1.42 -7.80 19.58
N ARG A 160 -1.31 -8.17 20.86
CA ARG A 160 -0.01 -8.40 21.53
C ARG A 160 0.79 -9.49 20.83
N LYS A 161 0.12 -10.56 20.38
CA LYS A 161 0.78 -11.63 19.62
C LYS A 161 1.38 -11.09 18.33
N VAL A 162 0.65 -10.29 17.55
CA VAL A 162 1.17 -9.67 16.31
C VAL A 162 2.32 -8.70 16.62
N GLU A 163 2.17 -7.82 17.60
CA GLU A 163 3.18 -6.84 17.99
C GLU A 163 4.48 -7.47 18.54
N SER A 164 4.45 -8.75 18.96
CA SER A 164 5.65 -9.47 19.41
C SER A 164 6.59 -9.93 18.28
N PHE A 165 6.17 -9.87 17.01
CA PHE A 165 6.99 -10.26 15.87
C PHE A 165 7.91 -9.11 15.45
N THR A 166 9.12 -9.43 15.01
CA THR A 166 10.09 -8.43 14.50
C THR A 166 9.99 -8.25 12.99
N CYS A 167 10.09 -7.01 12.50
CA CYS A 167 10.16 -6.70 11.06
C CYS A 167 11.53 -7.00 10.42
N ASN A 168 12.60 -7.13 11.21
CA ASN A 168 14.00 -7.05 10.75
C ASN A 168 14.46 -8.15 9.77
N HIS A 169 13.75 -9.29 9.71
CA HIS A 169 14.10 -10.42 8.84
C HIS A 169 13.12 -10.60 7.67
N ILE A 170 12.22 -9.65 7.46
CA ILE A 170 11.21 -9.74 6.42
C ILE A 170 11.76 -9.09 5.16
N THR A 171 12.35 -9.88 4.26
CA THR A 171 12.72 -9.39 2.93
C THR A 171 11.44 -9.13 2.13
N VAL A 172 11.11 -7.85 1.95
CA VAL A 172 10.11 -7.34 1.02
C VAL A 172 10.83 -6.40 0.10
N VAL A 173 10.76 -6.62 -1.21
CA VAL A 173 11.25 -5.64 -2.18
C VAL A 173 10.27 -4.47 -2.15
N ASP A 174 10.61 -3.45 -1.38
CA ASP A 174 9.71 -2.38 -0.96
C ASP A 174 10.26 -0.98 -1.22
N ASP A 175 11.31 -0.88 -2.06
CA ASP A 175 12.18 0.29 -2.18
C ASP A 175 11.42 1.63 -2.11
N PHE A 176 11.61 2.28 -0.96
CA PHE A 176 11.17 3.62 -0.61
C PHE A 176 12.44 4.39 -0.24
N GLU A 177 12.99 5.13 -1.19
CA GLU A 177 14.00 6.14 -0.88
C GLU A 177 13.27 7.38 -0.36
N GLY A 178 13.40 7.64 0.95
CA GLY A 178 12.63 8.65 1.66
C GLY A 178 12.86 10.06 1.12
N LEU A 179 11.76 10.79 0.90
CA LEU A 179 11.74 12.25 0.75
C LEU A 179 12.07 12.94 2.09
N SER A 180 13.23 12.65 2.68
CA SER A 180 13.72 13.41 3.83
C SER A 180 14.62 14.55 3.32
N GLN A 181 14.01 15.68 2.94
CA GLN A 181 14.44 17.07 3.26
C GLN A 181 14.02 18.14 2.25
N GLN A 182 13.63 17.82 1.01
CA GLN A 182 13.31 18.87 0.02
C GLN A 182 11.87 19.39 0.08
N ALA A 183 10.87 18.57 0.43
CA ALA A 183 9.46 19.00 0.46
C ALA A 183 9.13 19.98 1.61
N ALA A 184 9.91 19.97 2.70
CA ALA A 184 9.76 20.93 3.80
C ALA A 184 10.31 22.32 3.46
N VAL A 185 11.23 22.41 2.49
CA VAL A 185 11.83 23.68 2.03
C VAL A 185 10.87 24.40 1.09
N GLU A 186 10.13 23.70 0.24
CA GLU A 186 9.19 24.32 -0.71
C GLU A 186 7.94 24.90 -0.02
N GLN A 187 7.44 24.27 1.05
CA GLN A 187 6.35 24.86 1.85
C GLN A 187 6.79 26.06 2.70
N SER A 188 8.07 26.14 3.06
CA SER A 188 8.64 27.29 3.77
C SER A 188 8.97 28.45 2.82
N ALA A 189 9.43 28.15 1.60
CA ALA A 189 9.72 29.14 0.56
C ALA A 189 8.44 29.81 0.02
N SER A 190 7.34 29.06 -0.12
CA SER A 190 6.04 29.61 -0.55
C SER A 190 5.43 30.58 0.48
N LYS A 191 5.66 30.34 1.78
CA LYS A 191 5.22 31.25 2.87
C LYS A 191 6.06 32.52 2.97
N LEU A 192 7.36 32.48 2.64
CA LEU A 192 8.18 33.71 2.60
C LEU A 192 7.85 34.59 1.39
N ALA A 193 7.55 34.01 0.23
CA ALA A 193 7.26 34.76 -1.00
C ALA A 193 5.93 35.53 -0.98
N HIS A 194 5.01 35.18 -0.09
CA HIS A 194 3.72 35.88 0.08
C HIS A 194 3.75 36.98 1.16
N SER A 195 4.90 37.26 1.78
CA SER A 195 5.05 38.29 2.81
C SER A 195 5.76 39.57 2.36
N THR A 196 6.28 39.63 1.12
CA THR A 196 7.13 40.74 0.63
C THR A 196 6.50 41.63 -0.45
N THR A 197 5.20 41.56 -0.69
CA THR A 197 4.48 42.44 -1.64
C THR A 197 3.43 43.33 -0.97
N GLY A 198 3.72 43.80 0.24
CA GLY A 198 2.84 44.71 0.98
C GLY A 198 3.59 45.68 1.90
N ALA A 199 4.36 46.59 1.32
CA ALA A 199 4.69 47.91 1.87
C ALA A 199 5.28 48.79 0.75
#